data_AF-K1TMW9-F1
#
_entry.id   AF-K1TMW9-F1
#
_cell.length_a   1.000
_cell.length_b   1.000
_cell.length_c   1.000
_cell.angle_alpha   90.00
_cell.angle_beta   90.00
_cell.angle_gamma   90.00
#
_symmetry.space_group_name_H-M   'P 1'
#
loop_
_entity.id
_entity.type
_entity.pdbx_description
1 polymer ?
#
loop_
_entity_poly.entity_id
_entity_poly.type
_entity_poly.pdbx_seq_one_letter_code
_entity_poly.pdbx_strand_id
1 'polypeptide(L)'
;MNSYLALRKANKLRFAMVTETSQKQIQDIVHYLQVTSWDISGVEAIKSDLIDMAIQANKDGKELFTVPEEDVFFAVEMKKQCSHTKHSKS
;
A
#
# COMPACT_ATOMS: atom_id res chain seq x y z
N MET A 1 -10.69 -20.07 -6.88
CA MET A 1 -9.31 -19.56 -6.96
C MET A 1 -9.09 -18.63 -5.78
N ASN A 2 -8.05 -18.84 -4.95
CA ASN A 2 -7.81 -18.00 -3.77
C ASN A 2 -7.54 -16.55 -4.20
N SER A 3 -8.45 -15.64 -3.85
CA SER A 3 -8.43 -14.22 -4.26
C SER A 3 -7.09 -13.55 -3.99
N TYR A 4 -6.48 -13.83 -2.83
CA TYR A 4 -5.15 -13.33 -2.44
C TYR A 4 -4.02 -13.72 -3.43
N LEU A 5 -3.97 -14.97 -3.89
CA LEU A 5 -2.89 -15.40 -4.79
C LEU A 5 -2.99 -14.73 -6.16
N ALA A 6 -4.22 -14.47 -6.62
CA ALA A 6 -4.47 -13.72 -7.86
C ALA A 6 -4.01 -12.27 -7.70
N LEU A 7 -4.40 -11.63 -6.58
CA LEU A 7 -4.02 -10.26 -6.26
C LEU A 7 -2.51 -10.10 -6.16
N ARG A 8 -1.82 -11.00 -5.45
CA ARG A 8 -0.35 -10.98 -5.30
C ARG A 8 0.37 -11.08 -6.64
N LYS A 9 -0.12 -11.92 -7.56
CA LYS A 9 0.44 -12.03 -8.92
C LYS A 9 0.22 -10.75 -9.72
N ALA A 10 -0.98 -10.18 -9.67
CA ALA A 10 -1.30 -8.92 -10.35
C ALA A 10 -0.46 -7.76 -9.82
N ASN A 11 -0.35 -7.64 -8.49
CA ASN A 11 0.48 -6.63 -7.84
C ASN A 11 1.95 -6.77 -8.23
N LYS A 12 2.50 -7.98 -8.36
CA LYS A 12 3.90 -8.15 -8.82
C LYS A 12 4.13 -7.56 -10.21
N LEU A 13 3.21 -7.74 -11.14
CA LEU A 13 3.32 -7.21 -12.51
C LEU A 13 3.14 -5.69 -12.53
N ARG A 14 2.11 -5.17 -11.86
CA ARG A 14 1.79 -3.74 -11.82
C ARG A 14 2.84 -2.94 -11.06
N PHE A 15 3.42 -3.51 -10.00
CA PHE A 15 4.50 -2.91 -9.23
C PHE A 15 5.77 -2.68 -10.06
N ALA A 16 6.03 -3.51 -11.07
CA ALA A 16 7.17 -3.30 -11.96
C ALA A 16 6.96 -2.14 -12.96
N MET A 17 5.73 -1.58 -13.05
CA MET A 17 5.40 -0.51 -13.97
C MET A 17 5.54 0.90 -13.36
N VAL A 18 5.74 1.00 -12.05
CA VAL A 18 5.94 2.29 -11.36
C VAL A 18 7.43 2.61 -11.24
N THR A 19 7.75 3.89 -11.10
CA THR A 19 9.13 4.40 -10.96
C THR A 19 9.86 3.76 -9.77
N GLU A 20 11.19 3.71 -9.82
CA GLU A 20 11.99 3.13 -8.73
C GLU A 20 11.75 3.82 -7.38
N THR A 21 11.57 5.14 -7.39
CA THR A 21 11.24 5.94 -6.20
C THR A 21 9.89 5.50 -5.61
N SER A 22 8.84 5.44 -6.44
CA SER A 22 7.53 4.98 -6.02
C SER A 22 7.56 3.52 -5.55
N GLN A 23 8.38 2.66 -6.17
CA GLN A 23 8.57 1.28 -5.70
C GLN A 23 9.13 1.24 -4.27
N LYS A 24 10.15 2.05 -3.98
CA LYS A 24 10.77 2.13 -2.66
C LYS A 24 9.78 2.62 -1.61
N GLN A 25 9.03 3.68 -1.90
CA GLN A 25 8.00 4.23 -1.02
C GLN A 25 6.92 3.18 -0.66
N ILE A 26 6.45 2.43 -1.65
CA ILE A 26 5.48 1.35 -1.43
C ILE A 26 6.10 0.24 -0.57
N GLN A 27 7.37 -0.13 -0.80
CA GLN A 27 8.05 -1.15 -0.01
C GLN A 27 8.18 -0.73 1.45
N ASP A 28 8.53 0.52 1.72
CA ASP A 28 8.67 1.05 3.08
C ASP A 28 7.34 1.00 3.84
N ILE A 29 6.23 1.40 3.20
CA ILE A 29 4.89 1.31 3.78
C ILE A 29 4.47 -0.14 4.00
N VAL A 30 4.65 -1.00 2.99
CA VAL A 30 4.31 -2.44 3.11
C VAL A 30 5.10 -3.09 4.24
N HIS A 31 6.40 -2.77 4.36
CA HIS A 31 7.25 -3.28 5.43
C HIS A 31 6.75 -2.81 6.79
N TYR A 32 6.43 -1.51 6.94
CA TYR A 32 5.85 -0.96 8.15
C TYR A 32 4.55 -1.68 8.57
N LEU A 33 3.65 -1.92 7.62
CA LEU A 33 2.37 -2.59 7.89
C LEU A 33 2.59 -4.06 8.30
N GLN A 34 3.54 -4.76 7.66
CA GLN A 34 3.89 -6.13 8.03
C GLN A 34 4.45 -6.23 9.45
N VAL A 35 5.37 -5.35 9.84
CA VAL A 35 5.96 -5.38 11.19
C VAL A 35 4.98 -4.89 12.27
N THR A 36 3.97 -4.10 11.90
CA THR A 36 2.91 -3.63 12.81
C THR A 36 1.72 -4.59 12.92
N SER A 37 1.89 -5.86 12.51
CA SER A 37 0.97 -6.99 12.73
C SER A 37 -0.31 -7.00 11.88
N TRP A 38 -0.24 -6.52 10.64
CA TRP A 38 -1.34 -6.69 9.67
C TRP A 38 -1.40 -8.11 9.09
N ASP A 39 -2.60 -8.59 8.79
CA ASP A 39 -2.76 -9.85 8.07
C ASP A 39 -2.22 -9.74 6.64
N ILE A 40 -1.68 -10.84 6.11
CA ILE A 40 -1.01 -10.86 4.80
C ILE A 40 -1.96 -10.42 3.67
N SER A 41 -3.26 -10.71 3.78
CA SER A 41 -4.23 -10.34 2.74
C SER A 41 -4.57 -8.85 2.81
N GLY A 42 -4.69 -8.28 4.01
CA GLY A 42 -4.87 -6.85 4.23
C GLY A 42 -3.69 -6.02 3.72
N VAL A 43 -2.45 -6.46 3.98
CA VAL A 43 -1.25 -5.81 3.43
C VAL A 43 -1.24 -5.84 1.91
N GLU A 44 -1.62 -6.97 1.29
CA GLU A 44 -1.64 -7.09 -0.17
C GLU A 44 -2.75 -6.23 -0.81
N ALA A 45 -3.85 -5.98 -0.10
CA ALA A 45 -4.90 -5.05 -0.52
C ALA A 45 -4.37 -3.60 -0.54
N ILE A 46 -3.77 -3.14 0.56
CA ILE A 46 -3.17 -1.80 0.63
C ILE A 46 -2.08 -1.62 -0.41
N LYS A 47 -1.25 -2.65 -0.62
CA LYS A 47 -0.24 -2.64 -1.67
C LYS A 47 -0.85 -2.42 -3.05
N SER A 48 -2.03 -2.98 -3.32
CA SER A 48 -2.74 -2.77 -4.58
C SER A 48 -3.16 -1.31 -4.76
N ASP A 49 -3.74 -0.71 -3.72
CA ASP A 49 -4.18 0.69 -3.74
C ASP A 49 -2.98 1.64 -3.92
N LEU A 50 -1.87 1.38 -3.23
CA LEU A 50 -0.63 2.13 -3.37
C LEU A 50 -0.07 2.05 -4.80
N ILE A 51 -0.13 0.87 -5.43
CA ILE A 51 0.30 0.70 -6.82
C ILE A 51 -0.61 1.50 -7.77
N ASP A 52 -1.94 1.49 -7.57
CA ASP A 52 -2.86 2.28 -8.40
C ASP A 52 -2.59 3.79 -8.28
N MET A 53 -2.41 4.27 -7.05
CA MET A 53 -2.06 5.66 -6.80
C MET A 53 -0.71 6.03 -7.45
N ALA A 54 0.29 5.16 -7.35
CA ALA A 54 1.60 5.37 -7.95
C ALA A 54 1.54 5.39 -9.48
N ILE A 55 0.81 4.46 -10.10
CA ILE A 55 0.60 4.45 -11.56
C ILE A 55 -0.05 5.77 -12.00
N GLN A 56 -1.04 6.25 -11.26
CA GLN A 56 -1.72 7.48 -11.60
C GLN A 56 -0.81 8.70 -11.44
N ALA A 57 -0.06 8.79 -10.33
CA ALA A 57 0.92 9.86 -10.12
C ALA A 57 2.02 9.85 -11.20
N ASN A 58 2.55 8.67 -11.54
CA ASN A 58 3.60 8.52 -12.54
C ASN A 58 3.14 8.93 -13.95
N LYS A 59 1.86 8.71 -14.30
CA LYS A 59 1.30 9.23 -15.56
C LYS A 59 1.33 10.75 -15.64
N ASP A 60 1.20 11.42 -14.50
CA ASP A 60 1.27 12.87 -14.37
C ASP A 60 2.71 13.37 -14.16
N GLY A 61 3.71 12.50 -14.31
CA GLY A 61 5.13 12.83 -14.10
C GLY A 61 5.51 13.06 -12.64
N LYS A 62 4.70 12.58 -11.69
CA LYS A 62 4.91 12.71 -10.25
C LYS A 62 5.25 11.36 -9.62
N GLU A 63 5.88 11.41 -8.46
CA GLU A 63 6.08 10.25 -7.60
C GLU A 63 4.83 9.99 -6.73
N LEU A 64 4.70 8.77 -6.20
CA LEU A 64 3.60 8.39 -5.31
C LEU A 64 3.46 9.34 -4.12
N PHE A 65 4.59 9.64 -3.47
CA PHE A 65 4.69 10.71 -2.49
C PHE A 65 5.77 11.68 -2.93
N THR A 66 5.47 12.97 -2.82
CA THR A 66 6.43 14.02 -3.20
C THR A 66 7.16 14.59 -1.99
N VAL A 67 6.59 14.36 -0.81
CA VAL A 67 7.14 14.82 0.46
C VAL A 67 7.31 13.61 1.39
N PRO A 68 8.49 13.38 2.00
CA PRO A 68 8.74 12.21 2.84
C PRO A 68 7.73 12.03 3.98
N GLU A 69 7.21 13.10 4.56
CA GLU A 69 6.23 13.03 5.64
C GLU A 69 4.90 12.38 5.22
N GLU A 70 4.59 12.35 3.93
CA GLU A 70 3.35 11.76 3.40
C GLU A 70 3.32 10.23 3.55
N ASP A 71 4.46 9.55 3.40
CA ASP A 71 4.52 8.08 3.50
C ASP A 71 4.28 7.60 4.95
N VAL A 72 4.89 8.27 5.93
CA VAL A 72 4.73 8.03 7.36
C VAL A 72 3.30 8.37 7.77
N PHE A 73 2.77 9.52 7.32
CA PHE A 73 1.42 9.93 7.63
C PHE A 73 0.41 8.92 7.11
N PHE A 74 0.56 8.46 5.86
CA PHE A 74 -0.30 7.45 5.27
C PHE A 74 -0.26 6.14 6.06
N ALA A 75 0.94 5.63 6.38
CA ALA A 75 1.09 4.38 7.12
C ALA A 75 0.46 4.43 8.52
N VAL A 76 0.61 5.57 9.23
CA VAL A 76 -0.01 5.81 10.54
C VAL A 76 -1.52 5.91 10.42
N GLU A 77 -2.03 6.61 9.40
CA GLU A 77 -3.46 6.79 9.17
C GLU A 77 -4.15 5.47 8.83
N MET A 78 -3.55 4.64 7.97
CA MET A 78 -4.05 3.29 7.68
C MET A 78 -4.15 2.43 8.94
N LYS A 79 -3.16 2.52 9.84
CA LYS A 79 -3.20 1.83 11.14
C LYS A 79 -4.37 2.31 12.01
N LYS A 80 -4.64 3.62 12.05
CA LYS A 80 -5.77 4.18 12.81
C LYS A 80 -7.12 3.68 12.28
N GLN A 81 -7.31 3.72 10.96
CA GLN A 81 -8.56 3.29 10.34
C GLN A 81 -8.89 1.82 10.64
N CYS A 82 -7.88 0.95 10.66
CA CYS A 82 -8.07 -0.46 11.03
C CYS A 82 -8.18 -0.71 12.54
N SER A 83 -7.77 0.24 13.39
CA SER A 83 -8.03 0.16 14.83
C SER A 83 -9.47 0.53 15.20
N HIS A 84 -10.12 1.43 14.44
CA HIS A 84 -11.51 1.83 14.66
C HIS A 84 -12.55 0.79 14.21
N THR A 85 -12.20 -0.13 13.30
CA THR A 85 -13.12 -1.19 12.86
C THR A 85 -13.31 -2.32 13.90
N LYS A 86 -12.53 -2.35 14.99
CA LYS A 86 -12.74 -3.30 16.11
C LYS A 86 -13.84 -2.88 17.10
N HIS A 87 -14.38 -1.66 17.01
CA HIS A 87 -15.38 -1.14 17.97
C HIS A 87 -16.81 -0.91 17.41
N SER A 88 -17.10 -1.29 16.16
CA SER A 88 -18.48 -1.24 15.62
C SER A 88 -19.02 -2.64 15.35
N LYS A 89 -19.11 -3.45 16.41
CA LYS A 89 -20.09 -4.54 16.55
C LYS A 89 -20.49 -4.62 18.03
N SER A 90 -21.46 -3.81 18.42
CA SER A 90 -22.34 -4.08 19.57
C SER A 90 -23.76 -3.97 19.08
#